data_AF-A0A5J4PYT9-F1
#
_entry.id   AF-A0A5J4PYT9-F1
#
_cell.length_a   1.000
_cell.length_b   1.000
_cell.length_c   1.000
_cell.angle_alpha   90.00
_cell.angle_beta   90.00
_cell.angle_gamma   90.00
#
_symmetry.space_group_name_H-M   'P 1'
#
loop_
_entity.id
_entity.type
_entity.pdbx_description
1 polymer ?
#
loop_
_entity_poly.entity_id
_entity_poly.type
_entity_poly.pdbx_seq_one_letter_code
_entity_poly.pdbx_strand_id
1 'polypeptide(L)' 'ELRIFALIRLGIDDSSQIAEFLHYSVNTIYNYRAQVKNRASVLRDDFEKLVKAIR' A
#
# COMPACT_ATOMS: atom_id res chain seq x y z
N GLU A 1 7.41 2.19 4.35
CA GLU A 1 6.41 2.24 5.43
C GLU A 1 5.65 0.92 5.52
N LEU A 2 6.02 0.07 6.49
CA LEU A 2 5.41 -1.26 6.65
C LEU A 2 3.95 -1.18 7.10
N ARG A 3 3.56 -0.09 7.77
CA ARG A 3 2.18 0.13 8.26
C ARG A 3 1.15 0.19 7.13
N ILE A 4 1.49 0.84 6.01
CA ILE A 4 0.61 0.90 4.82
C ILE A 4 0.41 -0.51 4.24
N PHE A 5 1.47 -1.33 4.21
CA PHE A 5 1.35 -2.72 3.73
C PHE A 5 0.54 -3.60 4.67
N ALA A 6 0.70 -3.43 5.98
CA ALA A 6 -0.10 -4.16 6.96
C ALA A 6 -1.60 -3.87 6.80
N LEU A 7 -1.98 -2.60 6.60
CA LEU A 7 -3.39 -2.21 6.38
C LEU A 7 -3.95 -2.84 5.09
N ILE A 8 -3.21 -2.79 3.99
CA ILE A 8 -3.60 -3.43 2.72
C ILE A 8 -3.73 -4.96 2.89
N ARG A 9 -2.82 -5.60 3.63
CA ARG A 9 -2.87 -7.04 3.95
C ARG A 9 -4.13 -7.41 4.73
N LEU A 10 -4.56 -6.54 5.64
CA LEU A 10 -5.78 -6.66 6.44
C LEU A 10 -7.06 -6.36 5.66
N GLY A 11 -6.96 -6.00 4.37
CA GLY A 11 -8.09 -5.69 3.50
C GLY A 11 -8.52 -4.22 3.51
N ILE A 12 -7.73 -3.34 4.13
CA ILE A 12 -7.94 -1.90 4.10
C ILE A 12 -7.08 -1.32 2.98
N ASP A 13 -7.65 -1.21 1.78
CA ASP A 13 -6.98 -0.75 0.57
C ASP A 13 -7.46 0.63 0.08
N ASP A 14 -8.47 1.24 0.71
CA ASP A 14 -8.86 2.61 0.42
C ASP A 14 -7.79 3.61 0.90
N SER A 15 -7.34 4.48 0.00
CA SER A 15 -6.29 5.46 0.30
C SER A 15 -6.71 6.46 1.38
N SER A 16 -8.01 6.79 1.47
CA SER A 16 -8.53 7.76 2.42
C SER A 16 -8.61 7.16 3.82
N GLN A 17 -9.06 5.92 3.93
CA GLN A 17 -9.03 5.15 5.18
C GLN A 17 -7.60 4.97 5.69
N ILE A 18 -6.67 4.56 4.83
CA ILE A 18 -5.25 4.42 5.21
C ILE A 18 -4.68 5.76 5.68
N ALA A 19 -5.03 6.86 5.00
CA ALA A 19 -4.59 8.21 5.38
C ALA A 19 -5.11 8.60 6.77
N GLU A 20 -6.38 8.29 7.08
CA GLU A 20 -6.99 8.49 8.39
C GLU A 20 -6.29 7.67 9.48
N PHE A 21 -6.09 6.36 9.26
CA PHE A 21 -5.42 5.46 10.21
C PHE A 21 -3.99 5.85 10.53
N LEU A 22 -3.28 6.44 9.56
CA LEU A 22 -1.87 6.81 9.70
C LEU A 22 -1.67 8.30 10.01
N HIS A 23 -2.75 9.07 10.13
CA HIS A 23 -2.72 10.52 10.26
C HIS A 23 -1.87 11.21 9.19
N TYR A 24 -1.98 10.71 7.96
CA TYR A 24 -1.31 11.25 6.78
C TYR A 24 -2.30 11.92 5.84
N SER A 25 -1.79 12.76 4.94
CA SER A 25 -2.60 13.21 3.81
C SER A 25 -2.82 12.07 2.83
N VAL A 26 -3.96 12.07 2.14
CA VAL A 26 -4.22 11.10 1.06
C VAL A 26 -3.14 11.19 -0.03
N ASN A 27 -2.62 12.39 -0.30
CA ASN A 27 -1.52 12.60 -1.24
C ASN A 27 -0.23 11.88 -0.81
N THR A 28 0.08 11.86 0.48
CA THR A 28 1.21 11.10 1.04
C THR A 28 1.03 9.60 0.76
N ILE A 29 -0.19 9.08 0.89
CA ILE A 29 -0.50 7.68 0.59
C ILE A 29 -0.35 7.39 -0.92
N TYR A 30 -0.83 8.27 -1.79
CA TYR A 30 -0.64 8.13 -3.24
C TYR A 30 0.84 8.14 -3.64
N ASN A 31 1.62 9.07 -3.11
CA ASN A 31 3.06 9.15 -3.35
C ASN A 31 3.78 7.88 -2.87
N TYR A 32 3.39 7.35 -1.72
CA TYR A 32 3.93 6.09 -1.22
C TYR A 32 3.60 4.93 -2.17
N ARG A 33 2.33 4.79 -2.57
CA ARG A 33 1.89 3.76 -3.53
C ARG A 33 2.64 3.86 -4.85
N ALA A 34 2.86 5.07 -5.36
CA ALA A 34 3.64 5.30 -6.58
C ALA A 34 5.12 4.91 -6.40
N GLN A 35 5.76 5.32 -5.30
CA GLN A 35 7.14 4.92 -5.00
C GLN A 35 7.29 3.40 -4.88
N VAL A 36 6.34 2.73 -4.24
CA VAL A 36 6.33 1.27 -4.10
C VAL A 36 6.14 0.61 -5.46
N LYS A 37 5.18 1.05 -6.28
CA LYS A 37 4.98 0.53 -7.64
C LYS A 37 6.21 0.70 -8.53
N ASN A 38 6.93 1.81 -8.39
CA ASN A 38 8.16 2.07 -9.15
C ASN A 38 9.35 1.23 -8.64
N ARG A 39 9.36 0.85 -7.36
CA ARG A 39 10.42 0.02 -6.76
C ARG A 39 10.14 -1.48 -6.86
N ALA A 40 8.88 -1.87 -6.98
CA ALA A 40 8.49 -3.23 -7.26
C ALA A 40 8.73 -3.49 -8.75
N SER A 41 9.86 -4.13 -9.07
CA SER A 41 10.19 -4.62 -10.41
C SER A 41 9.25 -5.73 -10.93
N VAL A 42 8.08 -5.91 -10.30
CA VAL A 42 7.12 -6.99 -10.52
C VAL A 42 5.77 -6.39 -10.92
N LEU A 43 5.20 -6.98 -11.96
CA LEU A 43 4.01 -6.55 -12.69
C LEU A 43 2.89 -6.01 -11.77
N ARG A 44 2.30 -4.92 -12.27
CA ARG A 44 1.40 -3.95 -11.61
C ARG A 44 0.17 -4.56 -10.92
N ASP A 45 -0.19 -5.81 -11.24
CA ASP A 45 -1.34 -6.56 -10.70
C ASP A 45 -0.97 -7.65 -9.69
N ASP A 46 0.31 -8.05 -9.62
CA ASP A 46 0.75 -9.12 -8.70
C ASP A 46 1.31 -8.59 -7.39
N PHE A 47 1.59 -7.28 -7.29
CA PHE A 47 2.14 -6.70 -6.07
C PHE A 47 1.24 -6.91 -4.84
N GLU A 48 -0.05 -6.60 -4.96
CA GLU A 48 -1.00 -6.80 -3.85
C GLU A 48 -1.23 -8.28 -3.55
N LYS A 49 -1.21 -9.14 -4.58
CA LYS A 49 -1.30 -10.60 -4.42
C LYS A 49 -0.06 -11.17 -3.72
N LEU A 50 1.13 -10.70 -4.07
CA LEU A 50 2.41 -11.14 -3.48
C LEU A 50 2.52 -10.69 -2.03
N VAL A 51 2.16 -9.43 -1.71
CA VAL A 51 2.06 -8.98 -0.32
C VAL A 51 1.03 -9.82 0.44
N LYS A 52 -0.10 -10.20 -0.20
CA LYS A 52 -1.07 -11.16 0.36
C LYS A 52 -0.59 -12.62 0.43
N ALA A 53 0.53 -12.98 -0.18
CA ALA A 53 1.05 -14.35 -0.20
C ALA A 53 2.24 -14.59 0.74
N ILE A 54 2.89 -13.54 1.24
CA ILE A 54 3.98 -13.68 2.23
C ILE A 54 3.38 -14.21 3.55
N ARG A 55 3.92 -15.34 4.00
CA ARG A 55 3.52 -16.11 5.19
C ARG A 55 4.53 -15.94 6.30
#